data_AF-A0A936ZWY7-F1
#
_entry.id   AF-A0A936ZWY7-F1
#
_cell.length_a   1.000
_cell.length_b   1.000
_cell.length_c   1.000
_cell.angle_alpha   90.00
_cell.angle_beta   90.00
_cell.angle_gamma   90.00
#
_symmetry.space_group_name_H-M   'P 1'
#
loop_
_entity.id
_entity.type
_entity.pdbx_description
1 polymer ?
#
loop_
_entity_poly.entity_id
_entity_poly.type
_entity_poly.pdbx_seq_one_letter_code
_entity_poly.pdbx_strand_id
1 'polypeptide(L)' 'MVLACRGCNRGAGGKFDRVPAERLLDRLHARNEFLIGSHHPLRETLVLQTGATEPVRRGFLRDFHAHAVRHLIHCWQPT' A
#
# COMPACT_ATOMS: atom_id res chain seq x y z
N MET A 1 -9.01 -15.78 5.77
CA MET A 1 -9.88 -14.60 5.60
C MET A 1 -9.31 -13.50 6.49
N VAL A 2 -8.79 -12.41 5.90
CA VAL A 2 -8.20 -11.32 6.70
C VAL A 2 -9.32 -10.62 7.47
N LEU A 3 -9.17 -10.49 8.78
CA LEU A 3 -10.09 -9.75 9.65
C LEU A 3 -10.12 -8.29 9.20
N ALA A 4 -11.11 -7.93 8.39
CA ALA A 4 -11.29 -6.56 7.94
C ALA A 4 -12.79 -6.24 7.94
N CYS A 5 -13.10 -5.02 8.38
CA CYS A 5 -14.48 -4.53 8.47
C CYS A 5 -15.18 -4.67 7.11
N ARG A 6 -16.34 -5.35 7.09
CA ARG A 6 -17.15 -5.54 5.88
C ARG A 6 -17.54 -4.20 5.26
N GLY A 7 -17.92 -3.21 6.08
CA GLY A 7 -18.25 -1.86 5.61
C GLY A 7 -17.04 -1.14 4.99
N CYS A 8 -15.86 -1.24 5.62
CA CYS A 8 -14.66 -0.60 5.10
C CYS A 8 -14.13 -1.23 3.80
N ASN A 9 -14.27 -2.55 3.63
CA ASN A 9 -13.79 -3.24 2.43
C ASN A 9 -14.85 -3.36 1.31
N ARG A 10 -16.14 -3.42 1.66
CA ARG A 10 -17.25 -3.73 0.74
C ARG A 10 -18.55 -2.91 0.96
N GLY A 11 -18.53 -1.86 1.77
CA GLY A 11 -19.69 -0.97 1.97
C GLY A 11 -19.63 0.27 1.09
N ALA A 12 -20.77 0.94 0.84
CA ALA A 12 -20.81 2.21 0.13
C ALA A 12 -19.77 3.20 0.70
N GLY A 13 -18.89 3.76 -0.14
CA GLY A 13 -17.77 4.58 0.34
C GLY A 13 -16.51 3.82 0.84
N GLY A 14 -16.51 2.48 0.84
CA GLY A 14 -15.38 1.63 1.25
C GLY A 14 -14.30 1.41 0.18
N LYS A 15 -13.19 0.77 0.56
CA LYS A 15 -11.99 0.57 -0.26
C LYS A 15 -12.30 -0.12 -1.61
N PHE A 16 -13.02 -1.24 -1.60
CA PHE A 16 -13.30 -2.04 -2.81
C PHE A 16 -12.08 -2.14 -3.74
N ASP A 17 -12.28 -1.89 -5.03
CA ASP A 17 -11.25 -1.86 -6.08
C ASP A 17 -10.69 -0.45 -6.28
N ARG A 18 -10.95 0.49 -5.37
CA ARG A 18 -10.46 1.86 -5.49
C ARG A 18 -8.97 1.95 -5.14
N VAL A 19 -8.28 2.79 -5.90
CA VAL A 19 -6.86 3.04 -5.69
C VAL A 19 -6.68 3.91 -4.45
N PRO A 20 -5.74 3.63 -3.53
CA PRO A 20 -5.53 4.50 -2.38
C PRO A 20 -5.05 5.90 -2.81
N ALA A 21 -5.48 6.93 -2.10
CA ALA A 21 -4.93 8.29 -2.23
C ALA A 21 -3.41 8.30 -1.94
N GLU A 22 -2.67 9.21 -2.57
CA GLU A 22 -1.20 9.29 -2.48
C GLU A 22 -0.69 9.37 -1.03
N ARG A 23 -1.36 10.12 -0.16
CA ARG A 23 -1.01 10.19 1.29
C ARG A 23 -0.99 8.82 1.99
N LEU A 24 -1.77 7.85 1.49
CA LEU A 24 -1.79 6.49 2.04
C LEU A 24 -0.61 5.66 1.54
N LEU A 25 -0.05 6.01 0.38
CA LEU A 25 1.20 5.45 -0.12
C LEU A 25 2.37 5.85 0.78
N ASP A 26 2.43 7.10 1.24
CA ASP A 26 3.46 7.55 2.19
C ASP A 26 3.38 6.80 3.52
N ARG A 27 2.16 6.58 4.03
CA ARG A 27 1.94 5.79 5.25
C ARG A 27 2.35 4.33 5.05
N LEU A 28 2.06 3.75 3.89
CA LEU A 28 2.46 2.39 3.55
C LEU A 28 3.99 2.28 3.49
N HIS A 29 4.64 3.25 2.86
CA HIS A 29 6.09 3.34 2.79
C HIS A 29 6.71 3.43 4.20
N ALA A 30 6.27 4.38 5.03
CA ALA A 30 6.78 4.54 6.40
C ALA A 30 6.61 3.26 7.24
N ARG A 31 5.46 2.59 7.14
CA ARG A 31 5.23 1.30 7.81
C ARG A 31 6.19 0.23 7.30
N ASN A 32 6.38 0.11 5.98
CA ASN A 32 7.27 -0.89 5.41
C ASN A 32 8.72 -0.65 5.83
N GLU A 33 9.19 0.60 5.84
CA GLU A 33 10.53 0.94 6.32
C GLU A 33 10.70 0.61 7.82
N PHE A 34 9.69 0.88 8.64
CA PHE A 34 9.70 0.48 10.05
C PHE A 34 9.79 -1.05 10.22
N LEU A 35 9.02 -1.82 9.44
CA LEU A 35 9.04 -3.29 9.50
C LEU A 35 10.34 -3.89 8.96
N ILE A 36 11.00 -3.23 8.00
CA ILE A 36 12.30 -3.65 7.48
C ILE A 36 13.42 -3.33 8.48
N GLY A 37 13.34 -2.17 9.15
CA GLY A 37 14.33 -1.72 10.13
C GLY A 37 14.18 -2.36 11.51
N SER A 38 12.98 -2.83 11.86
CA SER A 38 12.76 -3.70 13.02
C SER A 38 13.05 -5.15 12.63
N HIS A 39 13.47 -6.00 13.57
CA HIS A 39 13.66 -7.45 13.36
C HIS A 39 12.33 -8.19 13.11
N HIS A 40 11.42 -7.60 12.33
CA HIS A 40 10.10 -8.12 12.06
C HIS A 40 10.20 -9.30 11.08
N PRO A 41 9.41 -10.37 11.26
CA PRO A 41 9.39 -11.53 10.37
C PRO A 41 9.07 -11.23 8.90
N LEU A 42 8.53 -10.04 8.60
CA LEU A 42 8.16 -9.63 7.24
C LEU A 42 9.28 -8.92 6.50
N ARG A 43 10.41 -8.64 7.16
CA ARG A 43 11.52 -7.88 6.60
C ARG A 43 12.00 -8.45 5.26
N GLU A 44 12.35 -9.74 5.22
CA GLU A 44 12.85 -10.39 4.00
C GLU A 44 11.83 -10.35 2.88
N THR A 45 10.56 -10.66 3.19
CA THR A 45 9.47 -10.58 2.22
C THR A 45 9.31 -9.19 1.62
N LEU A 46 9.32 -8.14 2.46
CA LEU A 46 9.19 -6.77 1.99
C LEU A 46 10.38 -6.35 1.11
N VAL A 47 11.60 -6.71 1.50
CA VAL A 47 12.81 -6.43 0.70
C VAL A 47 12.75 -7.15 -0.65
N LEU A 48 12.40 -8.43 -0.67
CA LEU A 48 12.31 -9.23 -1.90
C LEU A 48 11.23 -8.73 -2.86
N GLN A 49 10.10 -8.27 -2.33
CA GLN A 49 8.97 -7.83 -3.15
C GLN A 49 9.08 -6.39 -3.64
N THR A 50 9.69 -5.51 -2.84
CA THR A 50 9.67 -4.06 -3.11
C THR A 50 11.03 -3.47 -3.48
N GLY A 51 12.14 -4.15 -3.15
CA GLY A 51 13.49 -3.76 -3.53
C GLY A 51 14.49 -3.66 -2.36
N ALA A 52 15.77 -3.76 -2.72
CA ALA A 52 16.89 -3.81 -1.78
C ALA A 52 17.12 -2.48 -1.03
N THR A 53 16.90 -1.35 -1.67
CA THR A 53 17.18 -0.01 -1.10
C THR A 53 15.89 0.80 -0.95
N GLU A 54 15.87 1.72 0.03
CA GLU A 54 14.71 2.59 0.29
C GLU A 54 14.25 3.35 -0.97
N PRO A 55 15.13 3.94 -1.80
CA PRO A 55 14.71 4.62 -3.02
C PRO A 55 14.03 3.68 -4.02
N VAL A 56 14.53 2.44 -4.16
CA VAL A 56 13.92 1.43 -5.05
C VAL A 56 12.53 1.05 -4.54
N ARG A 57 12.38 0.86 -3.22
CA ARG A 57 11.08 0.54 -2.61
C ARG A 57 10.05 1.67 -2.78
N ARG A 58 10.50 2.92 -2.66
CA ARG A 58 9.66 4.09 -2.92
C ARG A 58 9.25 4.17 -4.39
N GLY A 59 10.19 3.93 -5.31
CA GLY A 59 9.93 3.85 -6.74
C GLY A 59 8.90 2.77 -7.08
N PHE A 60 9.09 1.55 -6.55
CA PHE A 60 8.15 0.43 -6.71
C PHE A 60 6.71 0.82 -6.32
N LEU A 61 6.51 1.47 -5.17
CA LEU A 61 5.19 1.91 -4.73
C LEU A 61 4.58 2.95 -5.68
N ARG A 62 5.38 3.93 -6.13
CA ARG A 62 4.93 4.95 -7.09
C ARG A 62 4.55 4.35 -8.43
N ASP A 63 5.37 3.45 -8.97
CA ASP A 63 5.14 2.85 -10.28
C ASP A 63 3.88 1.98 -10.27
N PHE A 64 3.69 1.20 -9.21
CA PHE A 64 2.50 0.36 -9.04
C PHE A 64 1.23 1.21 -8.85
N HIS A 65 1.32 2.30 -8.09
CA HIS A 65 0.22 3.25 -7.93
C HIS A 65 -0.13 3.97 -9.24
N ALA A 66 0.87 4.49 -9.96
CA ALA A 66 0.67 5.12 -11.26
C ALA A 66 0.10 4.13 -12.29
N HIS A 67 0.49 2.86 -12.23
CA HIS A 67 -0.15 1.81 -13.02
C HIS A 67 -1.62 1.62 -12.61
N ALA A 68 -1.93 1.50 -11.33
CA ALA A 68 -3.29 1.32 -10.84
C ALA A 68 -4.21 2.50 -11.18
N VAL A 69 -3.77 3.74 -10.96
CA VAL A 69 -4.54 4.97 -11.30
C VAL A 69 -4.84 5.05 -12.79
N ARG A 70 -3.91 4.63 -13.66
CA ARG A 70 -4.16 4.59 -15.11
C ARG A 70 -5.26 3.61 -15.52
N HIS A 71 -5.46 2.54 -14.77
CA HIS A 71 -6.48 1.51 -15.06
C HIS A 71 -7.78 1.72 -14.30
N LEU A 72 -7.75 2.46 -13.19
CA LEU A 72 -8.87 2.64 -12.27
C LEU A 72 -9.04 4.14 -11.98
N ILE A 73 -10.17 4.68 -12.39
CA ILE A 73 -10.46 6.14 -12.37
C ILE A 73 -10.77 6.64 -10.94
N HIS A 74 -10.98 5.75 -9.97
CA HIS A 74 -11.47 6.12 -8.64
C HIS A 74 -10.42 5.92 -7.54
N CYS A 75 -10.06 7.03 -6.90
CA CYS A 75 -9.25 7.03 -5.68
C CYS A 75 -10.12 6.89 -4.41
N TRP A 76 -9.56 6.29 -3.37
CA TRP A 76 -10.18 6.13 -2.06
C TRP A 76 -9.31 6.69 -0.95
N GLN A 77 -9.99 7.30 0.02
CA GLN A 77 -9.41 7.66 1.29
C GLN A 77 -10.44 7.49 2.41
N PRO A 78 -10.00 7.16 3.65
CA PRO A 78 -10.89 7.16 4.79
C PRO A 78 -11.44 8.57 5.03
N THR A 79 -12.74 8.67 5.36
CA THR A 79 -13.40 9.86 5.90
C THR A 79 -12.91 10.18 7.29
#